data_AF-A0A0L0VR36-F1
#
_entry.id   AF-A0A0L0VR36-F1
#
_cell.length_a   1.000
_cell.length_b   1.000
_cell.length_c   1.000
_cell.angle_alpha   90.00
_cell.angle_beta   90.00
_cell.angle_gamma   90.00
#
_symmetry.space_group_name_H-M   'P 1'
#
loop_
_entity.id
_entity.type
_entity.pdbx_description
1 polymer ?
#
loop_
_entity_poly.entity_id
_entity_poly.type
_entity_poly.pdbx_seq_one_letter_code
_entity_poly.pdbx_strand_id
1 'polypeptide(L)'
;MLSGIYLARNIARQAEFAVINQALPAATGGNQSNHATLIDNPNIQKALFTWAVSRIPGYSCYFSNTCQQSCIASVHISKTIVRSTATCWMAKLGFRPQEYKKSLYFDGHERPDVVVVRKKYIEDYQMYRSQSRMFGGANLDLLAQVEPELSPEDFEKSQEESGKKLKSANAATVIYLSTKGDKWWDMEQLCHQVAHKAIPIFETIHPNSQAVFVFDCSSAHMSVPQDTVIPYDDPCIPVELCGQPQTFAFDLSHPHHPGKAKGIQQILKEHGLWDYYTQKAQEDHKPRLKLECDYCALSNKQKDLIQQSERLVQKAEASGYFLTQDQSIQQVLESAEAPSCSINAIQPPHGEENHSKTCCWSRILSLQSDFLSERPLLQTIVKDLGHVCLFLPKFHCELNPIELFW
;
A
#
# COMPACT_ATOMS: atom_id res chain seq x y z
N MET A 1 10.15 -19.73 -26.43
CA MET A 1 8.94 -19.85 -27.28
C MET A 1 9.20 -19.12 -28.59
N LEU A 2 9.15 -19.82 -29.72
CA LEU A 2 9.23 -19.19 -31.04
C LEU A 2 7.92 -18.43 -31.28
N SER A 3 8.01 -17.19 -31.80
CA SER A 3 6.84 -16.36 -32.15
C SER A 3 5.85 -17.16 -33.02
N GLY A 4 4.54 -17.03 -32.77
CA GLY A 4 3.50 -17.74 -33.54
C GLY A 4 3.59 -17.51 -35.04
N ILE A 5 4.14 -16.35 -35.46
CA ILE A 5 4.40 -16.02 -36.87
C ILE A 5 5.50 -16.92 -37.47
N TYR A 6 6.55 -17.22 -36.69
CA TYR A 6 7.62 -18.11 -37.14
C TYR A 6 7.11 -19.54 -37.29
N LEU A 7 6.29 -20.01 -36.34
CA LEU A 7 5.68 -21.33 -36.42
C LEU A 7 4.77 -21.45 -37.65
N ALA A 8 3.92 -20.44 -37.91
CA ALA A 8 3.06 -20.41 -39.08
C ALA A 8 3.84 -20.44 -40.40
N ARG A 9 4.93 -19.67 -40.52
CA ARG A 9 5.82 -19.70 -41.70
C ARG A 9 6.49 -21.06 -41.88
N ASN A 10 6.89 -21.70 -40.79
CA ASN A 10 7.55 -23.00 -40.85
C ASN A 10 6.57 -24.10 -41.27
N ILE A 11 5.34 -24.06 -40.76
CA ILE A 11 4.25 -24.96 -41.18
C ILE A 11 3.93 -24.77 -42.65
N ALA A 12 3.78 -23.52 -43.13
CA ALA A 12 3.49 -23.23 -44.53
C ALA A 12 4.58 -23.81 -45.46
N ARG A 13 5.85 -23.60 -45.11
CA ARG A 13 7.00 -24.13 -45.86
C ARG A 13 7.06 -25.66 -45.86
N GLN A 14 6.75 -26.29 -44.72
CA GLN A 14 6.70 -27.76 -44.63
C GLN A 14 5.53 -28.34 -45.43
N ALA A 15 4.38 -27.67 -45.43
CA ALA A 15 3.22 -28.05 -46.22
C ALA A 15 3.50 -27.97 -47.73
N GLU A 16 4.12 -26.89 -48.19
CA GLU A 16 4.53 -26.73 -49.58
C GLU A 16 5.54 -27.81 -50.01
N PHE A 17 6.53 -28.11 -49.16
CA PHE A 17 7.48 -29.19 -49.41
C PHE A 17 6.79 -30.56 -49.53
N ALA A 18 5.82 -30.85 -48.66
CA ALA A 18 5.07 -32.11 -48.69
C ALA A 18 4.21 -32.24 -49.96
N VAL A 19 3.61 -31.15 -50.43
CA VAL A 19 2.84 -31.13 -51.69
C VAL A 19 3.73 -31.40 -52.89
N ILE A 20 4.92 -30.77 -52.96
CA ILE A 20 5.83 -30.87 -54.10
C ILE A 20 6.54 -32.23 -54.13
N ASN A 21 6.99 -32.72 -52.98
CA ASN A 21 7.90 -33.86 -52.90
C ASN A 21 7.22 -35.16 -52.42
N GLN A 22 5.91 -35.11 -52.11
CA GLN A 22 5.12 -36.21 -51.53
C GLN A 22 5.79 -36.90 -50.33
N ALA A 23 6.61 -36.15 -49.58
CA ALA A 23 7.35 -36.65 -48.45
C ALA A 23 7.51 -35.55 -47.40
N LEU A 24 7.64 -35.94 -46.13
CA LEU A 24 7.99 -35.00 -45.06
C LEU A 24 9.49 -34.68 -45.13
N PRO A 25 9.89 -33.42 -44.90
CA PRO A 25 11.29 -33.06 -44.88
C PRO A 25 12.01 -33.79 -43.75
N ALA A 26 13.17 -34.38 -44.05
CA ALA A 26 14.00 -35.07 -43.08
C ALA A 26 14.34 -34.12 -41.91
N ALA A 27 14.10 -34.58 -40.68
CA ALA A 27 14.38 -33.79 -39.49
C ALA A 27 15.90 -33.59 -39.35
N THR A 28 16.40 -32.43 -39.77
CA THR A 28 17.81 -32.01 -39.57
C THR A 28 18.06 -31.39 -38.19
N GLY A 29 17.21 -31.72 -37.21
CA GLY A 29 17.39 -31.29 -35.83
C GLY A 29 18.45 -32.16 -35.16
N GLY A 30 19.67 -31.62 -35.01
CA GLY A 30 20.66 -32.22 -34.11
C GLY A 30 20.10 -32.38 -32.70
N ASN A 31 20.57 -33.39 -31.97
CA ASN A 31 20.17 -33.71 -30.60
C ASN A 31 20.53 -32.54 -29.65
N GLN A 32 19.62 -31.59 -29.42
CA GLN A 32 19.89 -30.39 -28.60
C GLN A 32 19.68 -30.60 -27.10
N SER A 33 19.34 -31.81 -26.67
CA SER A 33 18.91 -32.11 -25.30
C SER A 33 20.04 -32.19 -24.27
N ASN A 34 21.31 -32.34 -24.68
CA ASN A 34 22.40 -32.71 -23.76
C ASN A 34 23.63 -31.77 -23.74
N HIS A 35 23.59 -30.61 -24.41
CA HIS A 35 24.73 -29.68 -24.39
C HIS A 35 24.51 -28.60 -23.32
N ALA A 36 25.42 -28.55 -22.33
CA ALA A 36 25.49 -27.46 -21.36
C ALA A 36 25.55 -26.12 -22.11
N THR A 37 24.48 -25.34 -21.97
CA THR A 37 24.36 -24.01 -22.56
C THR A 37 25.17 -23.02 -21.73
N LEU A 38 25.55 -21.89 -22.33
CA LEU A 38 26.32 -20.84 -21.64
C LEU A 38 25.68 -20.35 -20.34
N ILE A 39 24.34 -20.38 -20.26
CA ILE A 39 23.63 -20.05 -19.03
C ILE A 39 23.85 -21.09 -17.93
N ASP A 40 24.17 -22.33 -18.24
CA ASP A 40 24.44 -23.36 -17.22
C ASP A 40 25.83 -23.16 -16.57
N ASN A 41 26.57 -22.12 -16.96
CA ASN A 41 27.79 -21.68 -16.28
C ASN A 41 27.43 -20.94 -14.97
N PRO A 42 27.93 -21.39 -13.81
CA PRO A 42 27.57 -20.82 -12.52
C PRO A 42 27.97 -19.36 -12.35
N ASN A 43 29.05 -18.90 -13.00
CA ASN A 43 29.48 -17.50 -12.95
C ASN A 43 28.54 -16.59 -13.75
N ILE A 44 28.07 -17.07 -14.92
CA ILE A 44 27.08 -16.34 -15.73
C ILE A 44 25.74 -16.28 -15.00
N GLN A 45 25.27 -17.40 -14.43
CA GLN A 45 24.05 -17.43 -13.63
C GLN A 45 24.13 -16.49 -12.44
N LYS A 46 25.22 -16.53 -11.66
CA LYS A 46 25.42 -15.63 -10.52
C LYS A 46 25.33 -14.17 -10.95
N ALA A 47 26.06 -13.77 -12.00
CA ALA A 47 26.03 -12.39 -12.50
C ALA A 47 24.64 -11.96 -13.00
N LEU A 48 23.92 -12.84 -13.70
CA LEU A 48 22.57 -12.56 -14.19
C LEU A 48 21.53 -12.47 -13.06
N PHE A 49 21.63 -13.33 -12.04
CA PHE A 49 20.77 -13.26 -10.86
C PHE A 49 21.04 -11.99 -10.05
N THR A 50 22.32 -11.67 -9.76
CA THR A 50 22.70 -10.43 -9.08
C THR A 50 22.17 -9.20 -9.81
N TRP A 51 22.31 -9.16 -11.15
CA TRP A 51 21.75 -8.06 -11.94
C TRP A 51 20.23 -7.97 -11.84
N ALA A 52 19.54 -9.11 -11.92
CA ALA A 52 18.08 -9.10 -11.95
C ALA A 52 17.48 -8.70 -10.59
N VAL A 53 18.14 -9.08 -9.49
CA VAL A 53 17.80 -8.64 -8.13
C VAL A 53 18.05 -7.14 -7.96
N SER A 54 19.03 -6.55 -8.67
CA SER A 54 19.32 -5.11 -8.58
C SER A 54 18.44 -4.22 -9.48
N ARG A 55 17.43 -4.76 -10.16
CA ARG A 55 16.53 -3.97 -11.01
C ARG A 55 15.33 -3.46 -10.24
N ILE A 56 15.04 -2.17 -10.40
CA ILE A 56 13.81 -1.54 -9.91
C ILE A 56 12.66 -1.86 -10.90
N PRO A 57 11.52 -2.42 -10.43
CA PRO A 57 10.32 -2.61 -11.24
C PRO A 57 9.86 -1.29 -11.88
N GLY A 58 9.55 -1.32 -13.18
CA GLY A 58 9.06 -0.15 -13.93
C GLY A 58 10.12 0.57 -14.78
N TYR A 59 11.41 0.31 -14.57
CA TYR A 59 12.46 0.85 -15.45
C TYR A 59 12.82 -0.15 -16.55
N SER A 60 12.55 0.23 -17.80
CA SER A 60 12.92 -0.52 -18.99
C SER A 60 14.44 -0.47 -19.20
N CYS A 61 15.18 -1.43 -18.66
CA CYS A 61 16.52 -1.74 -19.13
C CYS A 61 16.50 -2.98 -20.03
N TYR A 62 17.13 -2.88 -21.20
CA TYR A 62 17.26 -4.00 -22.13
C TYR A 62 18.10 -5.12 -21.49
N PHE A 63 17.45 -6.19 -21.01
CA PHE A 63 18.08 -7.40 -20.45
C PHE A 63 19.25 -7.92 -21.31
N SER A 64 19.15 -7.75 -22.64
CA SER A 64 20.19 -8.12 -23.59
C SER A 64 21.53 -7.41 -23.37
N ASN A 65 21.52 -6.11 -23.02
CA ASN A 65 22.73 -5.32 -22.85
C ASN A 65 23.50 -5.76 -21.61
N THR A 66 22.80 -6.09 -20.52
CA THR A 66 23.46 -6.55 -19.31
C THR A 66 23.85 -8.02 -19.35
N CYS A 67 23.10 -8.88 -20.07
CA CYS A 67 23.58 -10.22 -20.40
C CYS A 67 24.91 -10.16 -21.12
N GLN A 68 25.04 -9.23 -22.06
CA GLN A 68 26.26 -9.06 -22.85
C GLN A 68 27.41 -8.57 -21.97
N GLN A 69 27.21 -7.53 -21.15
CA GLN A 69 28.24 -7.05 -20.21
C GLN A 69 28.69 -8.11 -19.20
N SER A 70 27.76 -8.87 -18.64
CA SER A 70 28.05 -9.94 -17.68
C SER A 70 28.82 -11.09 -18.35
N CYS A 71 28.42 -11.51 -19.55
CA CYS A 71 29.12 -12.57 -20.28
C CYS A 71 30.50 -12.14 -20.79
N ILE A 72 30.67 -10.87 -21.15
CA ILE A 72 31.97 -10.28 -21.52
C ILE A 72 32.90 -10.28 -20.31
N ALA A 73 32.41 -9.86 -19.14
CA ALA A 73 33.21 -9.80 -17.91
C ALA A 73 33.56 -11.18 -17.33
N SER A 74 32.66 -12.16 -17.42
CA SER A 74 32.85 -13.47 -16.78
C SER A 74 33.51 -14.53 -17.67
N VAL A 75 33.34 -14.47 -19.01
CA VAL A 75 33.73 -15.58 -19.90
C VAL A 75 34.44 -15.10 -21.19
N HIS A 76 34.83 -13.81 -21.30
CA HIS A 76 35.51 -13.24 -22.48
C HIS A 76 34.80 -13.53 -23.82
N ILE A 77 33.46 -13.63 -23.80
CA ILE A 77 32.69 -13.90 -25.00
C ILE A 77 32.51 -12.60 -25.78
N SER A 78 33.18 -12.50 -26.93
CA SER A 78 33.10 -11.34 -27.84
C SER A 78 31.85 -11.33 -28.73
N LYS A 79 31.07 -12.42 -28.73
CA LYS A 79 29.87 -12.56 -29.57
C LYS A 79 28.65 -11.91 -28.90
N THR A 80 27.97 -11.07 -29.67
CA THR A 80 26.74 -10.38 -29.25
C THR A 80 25.63 -11.37 -28.93
N ILE A 81 25.01 -11.22 -27.77
CA ILE A 81 23.88 -12.07 -27.34
C ILE A 81 22.63 -11.55 -28.02
N VAL A 82 22.11 -12.34 -28.96
CA VAL A 82 20.87 -12.01 -29.67
C VAL A 82 19.67 -12.06 -28.73
N ARG A 83 18.68 -11.20 -28.96
CA ARG A 83 17.47 -11.04 -28.11
C ARG A 83 16.74 -12.35 -27.81
N SER A 84 16.66 -13.27 -28.77
CA SER A 84 16.04 -14.58 -28.60
C SER A 84 16.76 -15.44 -27.56
N THR A 85 18.10 -15.41 -27.55
CA THR A 85 18.93 -16.10 -26.55
C THR A 85 18.74 -15.48 -25.18
N ALA A 86 18.77 -14.15 -25.09
CA ALA A 86 18.50 -13.44 -23.85
C ALA A 86 17.10 -13.74 -23.28
N THR A 87 16.08 -13.82 -24.15
CA THR A 87 14.70 -14.20 -23.74
C THR A 87 14.61 -15.65 -23.26
N CYS A 88 15.34 -16.56 -23.91
CA CYS A 88 15.43 -17.96 -23.47
C CYS A 88 16.10 -18.06 -22.09
N TRP A 89 17.16 -17.27 -21.88
CA TRP A 89 17.86 -17.19 -20.60
C TRP A 89 16.98 -16.63 -19.49
N MET A 90 16.21 -15.58 -19.77
CA MET A 90 15.18 -15.08 -18.84
C MET A 90 14.22 -16.20 -18.41
N ALA A 91 13.70 -16.98 -19.35
CA ALA A 91 12.79 -18.08 -19.04
C ALA A 91 13.47 -19.16 -18.16
N LYS A 92 14.73 -19.50 -18.44
CA LYS A 92 15.53 -20.43 -17.64
C LYS A 92 15.84 -19.91 -16.23
N LEU A 93 16.02 -18.60 -16.07
CA LEU A 93 16.16 -17.93 -14.77
C LEU A 93 14.82 -17.77 -14.03
N GLY A 94 13.71 -18.25 -14.61
CA GLY A 94 12.39 -18.23 -14.01
C GLY A 94 11.61 -16.93 -14.22
N PHE A 95 12.05 -16.02 -15.09
CA PHE A 95 11.26 -14.86 -15.52
C PHE A 95 10.14 -15.29 -16.44
N ARG A 96 8.97 -14.67 -16.28
CA ARG A 96 7.81 -14.87 -17.15
C ARG A 96 7.50 -13.58 -17.90
N PRO A 97 7.19 -13.63 -19.20
CA PRO A 97 6.69 -12.46 -19.91
C PRO A 97 5.37 -12.04 -19.28
N GLN A 98 5.30 -10.77 -18.88
CA GLN A 98 4.08 -10.16 -18.37
C GLN A 98 3.61 -9.14 -19.39
N GLU A 99 2.33 -9.15 -19.72
CA GLU A 99 1.74 -8.08 -20.52
C GLU A 99 1.70 -6.83 -19.65
N TYR A 100 2.36 -5.77 -20.12
CA TYR A 100 2.22 -4.45 -19.53
C TYR A 100 0.81 -3.96 -19.82
N LYS A 101 -0.09 -4.12 -18.86
CA LYS A 101 -1.37 -3.42 -18.85
C LYS A 101 -1.13 -2.09 -18.15
N LYS A 102 -1.54 -0.98 -18.77
CA LYS A 102 -1.71 0.30 -18.06
C LYS A 102 -2.85 0.16 -17.06
N SER A 103 -2.61 -0.58 -16.00
CA SER A 103 -3.48 -0.67 -14.84
C SER A 103 -2.60 -0.33 -13.64
N LEU A 104 -2.69 0.94 -13.27
CA LEU A 104 -2.57 1.55 -11.95
C LEU A 104 -1.75 0.80 -10.86
N TYR A 105 -0.72 1.50 -10.38
CA TYR A 105 0.08 1.32 -9.15
C TYR A 105 0.89 0.01 -9.01
N PHE A 106 2.23 0.14 -9.03
CA PHE A 106 3.20 -0.95 -8.89
C PHE A 106 3.62 -1.23 -7.42
N ASP A 107 3.05 -0.55 -6.42
CA ASP A 107 3.54 -0.58 -5.05
C ASP A 107 2.50 -1.09 -4.03
N GLY A 108 2.92 -1.99 -3.13
CA GLY A 108 2.17 -2.31 -1.91
C GLY A 108 0.81 -3.05 -1.99
N HIS A 109 0.14 -3.14 -3.15
CA HIS A 109 -1.20 -3.74 -3.29
C HIS A 109 -1.29 -5.19 -2.76
N GLU A 110 -0.28 -6.00 -3.08
CA GLU A 110 -0.23 -7.43 -2.73
C GLU A 110 0.50 -7.68 -1.40
N ARG A 111 0.75 -6.64 -0.61
CA ARG A 111 1.26 -6.82 0.75
C ARG A 111 0.22 -7.58 1.59
N PRO A 112 0.64 -8.52 2.45
CA PRO A 112 -0.29 -9.31 3.25
C PRO A 112 -1.28 -8.47 4.07
N ASP A 113 -0.81 -7.38 4.68
CA ASP A 113 -1.64 -6.49 5.49
C ASP A 113 -2.67 -5.71 4.62
N VAL A 114 -2.26 -5.22 3.46
CA VAL A 114 -3.14 -4.53 2.50
C VAL A 114 -4.22 -5.48 1.97
N VAL A 115 -3.85 -6.73 1.64
CA VAL A 115 -4.78 -7.74 1.17
C VAL A 115 -5.83 -8.09 2.22
N VAL A 116 -5.43 -8.20 3.49
CA VAL A 116 -6.36 -8.47 4.61
C VAL A 116 -7.38 -7.33 4.74
N VAL A 117 -6.93 -6.07 4.75
CA VAL A 117 -7.81 -4.90 4.82
C VAL A 117 -8.75 -4.83 3.62
N ARG A 118 -8.24 -5.10 2.40
CA ARG A 118 -9.05 -5.11 1.17
C ARG A 118 -10.15 -6.17 1.20
N LYS A 119 -9.83 -7.40 1.60
CA LYS A 119 -10.82 -8.48 1.68
C LYS A 119 -11.94 -8.12 2.65
N LYS A 120 -11.57 -7.63 3.84
CA LYS A 120 -12.53 -7.15 4.83
C LYS A 120 -13.42 -6.04 4.29
N TYR A 121 -12.84 -5.05 3.60
CA TYR A 121 -13.63 -3.98 2.98
C TYR A 121 -14.64 -4.52 1.97
N ILE A 122 -14.24 -5.46 1.11
CA ILE A 122 -15.14 -6.05 0.10
C ILE A 122 -16.29 -6.80 0.77
N GLU A 123 -16.00 -7.58 1.82
CA GLU A 123 -17.02 -8.31 2.60
C GLU A 123 -18.01 -7.33 3.24
N ASP A 124 -17.51 -6.32 3.96
CA ASP A 124 -18.34 -5.31 4.61
C ASP A 124 -19.17 -4.55 3.56
N TYR A 125 -18.56 -4.11 2.46
CA TYR A 125 -19.24 -3.41 1.37
C TYR A 125 -20.32 -4.27 0.74
N GLN A 126 -20.06 -5.53 0.41
CA GLN A 126 -21.05 -6.43 -0.18
C GLN A 126 -22.23 -6.68 0.77
N MET A 127 -21.95 -6.85 2.06
CA MET A 127 -22.99 -7.01 3.08
C MET A 127 -23.92 -5.79 3.09
N TYR A 128 -23.39 -4.57 3.24
CA TYR A 128 -24.21 -3.36 3.23
C TYR A 128 -24.88 -3.10 1.88
N ARG A 129 -24.18 -3.37 0.78
CA ARG A 129 -24.68 -3.23 -0.59
C ARG A 129 -25.92 -4.07 -0.82
N SER A 130 -25.94 -5.30 -0.32
CA SER A 130 -27.07 -6.24 -0.45
C SER A 130 -28.32 -5.78 0.29
N GLN A 131 -28.16 -4.96 1.33
CA GLN A 131 -29.24 -4.40 2.14
C GLN A 131 -29.61 -2.98 1.70
N SER A 132 -28.83 -2.39 0.79
CA SER A 132 -29.04 -1.02 0.31
C SER A 132 -30.13 -0.98 -0.76
N ARG A 133 -30.98 0.05 -0.71
CA ARG A 133 -31.99 0.32 -1.74
C ARG A 133 -31.31 0.75 -3.04
N MET A 134 -31.04 -0.21 -3.92
CA MET A 134 -30.44 0.03 -5.24
C MET A 134 -31.45 0.58 -6.25
N PHE A 135 -32.64 0.00 -6.20
CA PHE A 135 -33.65 0.20 -7.21
C PHE A 135 -34.94 0.70 -6.54
N GLY A 136 -35.57 1.67 -7.19
CA GLY A 136 -36.87 2.24 -6.88
C GLY A 136 -37.86 2.00 -8.02
N GLY A 137 -39.03 2.64 -7.93
CA GLY A 137 -40.16 2.36 -8.82
C GLY A 137 -41.00 1.18 -8.35
N ALA A 138 -42.19 1.04 -8.92
CA ALA A 138 -43.13 -0.02 -8.54
C ALA A 138 -42.60 -1.43 -8.87
N ASN A 139 -41.67 -1.56 -9.84
CA ASN A 139 -41.10 -2.86 -10.25
C ASN A 139 -39.58 -2.97 -10.01
N LEU A 140 -38.96 -2.08 -9.21
CA LEU A 140 -37.52 -2.08 -8.92
C LEU A 140 -36.63 -1.92 -10.18
N ASP A 141 -37.11 -1.14 -11.14
CA ASP A 141 -36.58 -0.96 -12.49
C ASP A 141 -35.80 0.36 -12.66
N LEU A 142 -35.90 1.28 -11.71
CA LEU A 142 -35.17 2.55 -11.71
C LEU A 142 -34.06 2.52 -10.66
N LEU A 143 -32.89 3.09 -10.94
CA LEU A 143 -31.90 3.33 -9.87
C LEU A 143 -32.49 4.32 -8.87
N ALA A 144 -32.47 3.98 -7.58
CA ALA A 144 -32.86 4.88 -6.51
C ALA A 144 -31.78 5.97 -6.37
N GLN A 145 -31.90 7.04 -7.15
CA GLN A 145 -31.09 8.24 -6.94
C GLN A 145 -31.58 8.97 -5.69
N VAL A 146 -30.68 9.24 -4.77
CA VAL A 146 -30.93 10.11 -3.63
C VAL A 146 -30.38 11.47 -4.00
N GLU A 147 -31.26 12.43 -4.28
CA GLU A 147 -30.82 13.80 -4.49
C GLU A 147 -30.29 14.38 -3.16
N PRO A 148 -29.21 15.18 -3.19
CA PRO A 148 -28.63 15.75 -1.99
C PRO A 148 -29.48 16.87 -1.38
N GLU A 149 -30.53 17.31 -2.08
CA GLU A 149 -31.45 18.36 -1.65
C GLU A 149 -32.78 17.77 -1.17
N LEU A 150 -33.24 18.24 -0.01
CA LEU A 150 -34.60 18.00 0.46
C LEU A 150 -35.61 18.68 -0.43
N SER A 151 -36.76 18.02 -0.63
CA SER A 151 -37.91 18.66 -1.23
C SER A 151 -38.35 19.86 -0.36
N PRO A 152 -38.92 20.94 -0.95
CA PRO A 152 -39.43 22.07 -0.19
C PRO A 152 -40.45 21.66 0.88
N GLU A 153 -41.31 20.70 0.56
CA GLU A 153 -42.35 20.19 1.47
C GLU A 153 -41.75 19.48 2.69
N ASP A 154 -40.73 18.64 2.50
CA ASP A 154 -40.09 17.92 3.59
C ASP A 154 -39.20 18.85 4.43
N PHE A 155 -38.61 19.86 3.80
CA PHE A 155 -37.92 20.91 4.51
C PHE A 155 -38.88 21.73 5.39
N GLU A 156 -40.04 22.14 4.89
CA GLU A 156 -41.06 22.86 5.68
C GLU A 156 -41.55 22.02 6.86
N LYS A 157 -41.90 20.74 6.64
CA LYS A 157 -42.28 19.82 7.74
C LYS A 157 -41.20 19.74 8.82
N SER A 158 -39.93 19.69 8.42
CA SER A 158 -38.80 19.64 9.37
C SER A 158 -38.65 20.90 10.23
N GLN A 159 -39.22 22.04 9.81
CA GLN A 159 -39.20 23.29 10.59
C GLN A 159 -40.36 23.39 11.60
N GLU A 160 -41.43 22.62 11.39
CA GLU A 160 -42.65 22.60 12.19
C GLU A 160 -42.60 21.58 13.34
N GLU A 161 -41.88 20.46 13.17
CA GLU A 161 -41.71 19.46 14.22
C GLU A 161 -40.87 20.00 15.40
N SER A 162 -41.25 19.65 16.63
CA SER A 162 -40.60 20.14 17.88
C SER A 162 -39.15 19.65 18.11
N GLY A 163 -38.57 18.96 17.13
CA GLY A 163 -37.22 18.41 17.14
C GLY A 163 -36.13 19.40 16.70
N LYS A 164 -34.95 18.85 16.37
CA LYS A 164 -33.77 19.62 15.93
C LYS A 164 -34.02 20.16 14.52
N LYS A 165 -34.34 21.45 14.41
CA LYS A 165 -34.58 22.11 13.11
C LYS A 165 -33.38 21.99 12.18
N LEU A 166 -33.62 21.61 10.93
CA LEU A 166 -32.58 21.52 9.92
C LEU A 166 -32.06 22.92 9.57
N LYS A 167 -30.72 23.05 9.53
CA LYS A 167 -30.05 24.32 9.18
C LYS A 167 -29.99 24.58 7.67
N SER A 168 -30.12 23.54 6.86
CA SER A 168 -30.01 23.61 5.39
C SER A 168 -30.82 22.48 4.76
N ALA A 169 -31.36 22.74 3.57
CA ALA A 169 -32.04 21.73 2.76
C ALA A 169 -31.05 20.92 1.90
N ASN A 170 -29.80 21.37 1.72
CA ASN A 170 -28.82 20.73 0.85
C ASN A 170 -27.70 20.09 1.69
N ALA A 171 -27.46 18.78 1.51
CA ALA A 171 -26.42 18.03 2.19
C ALA A 171 -25.00 18.41 1.73
N ALA A 172 -24.85 18.94 0.52
CA ALA A 172 -23.59 19.41 -0.05
C ALA A 172 -23.20 20.79 0.49
N THR A 173 -21.90 21.01 0.72
CA THR A 173 -21.32 22.33 0.99
C THR A 173 -20.44 22.72 -0.19
N VAL A 174 -20.70 23.90 -0.75
CA VAL A 174 -19.90 24.45 -1.86
C VAL A 174 -18.98 25.52 -1.29
N ILE A 175 -17.70 25.43 -1.63
CA ILE A 175 -16.69 26.44 -1.27
C ILE A 175 -16.21 27.18 -2.52
N TYR A 176 -15.98 28.48 -2.40
CA TYR A 176 -15.48 29.33 -3.47
C TYR A 176 -14.09 29.84 -3.15
N LEU A 177 -13.08 29.15 -3.67
CA LEU A 177 -11.68 29.49 -3.46
C LEU A 177 -11.33 30.80 -4.16
N SER A 178 -10.92 31.82 -3.40
CA SER A 178 -10.29 33.02 -3.93
C SER A 178 -9.41 33.68 -2.87
N THR A 179 -8.58 34.66 -3.25
CA THR A 179 -7.78 35.46 -2.29
C THR A 179 -8.63 36.22 -1.26
N LYS A 180 -9.94 36.38 -1.49
CA LYS A 180 -10.92 36.92 -0.55
C LYS A 180 -12.06 35.94 -0.24
N GLY A 181 -11.92 34.69 -0.67
CA GLY A 181 -12.97 33.66 -0.65
C GLY A 181 -12.78 32.71 0.52
N ASP A 182 -13.39 31.54 0.39
CA ASP A 182 -13.35 30.52 1.43
C ASP A 182 -11.94 29.95 1.61
N LYS A 183 -11.69 29.46 2.82
CA LYS A 183 -10.49 28.67 3.11
C LYS A 183 -10.51 27.37 2.31
N TRP A 184 -9.34 26.76 2.18
CA TRP A 184 -9.24 25.39 1.67
C TRP A 184 -10.12 24.46 2.48
N TRP A 185 -10.67 23.44 1.81
CA TRP A 185 -11.46 22.41 2.45
C TRP A 185 -10.62 21.66 3.49
N ASP A 186 -11.12 21.60 4.72
CA ASP A 186 -10.46 20.93 5.83
C ASP A 186 -11.39 19.92 6.53
N MET A 187 -10.84 19.21 7.50
CA MET A 187 -11.56 18.15 8.20
C MET A 187 -12.66 18.68 9.12
N GLU A 188 -12.50 19.87 9.69
CA GLU A 188 -13.53 20.50 10.53
C GLU A 188 -14.77 20.81 9.69
N GLN A 189 -14.57 21.37 8.49
CA GLN A 189 -15.63 21.63 7.52
C GLN A 189 -16.33 20.35 7.05
N LEU A 190 -15.58 19.27 6.79
CA LEU A 190 -16.15 17.97 6.44
C LEU A 190 -16.97 17.36 7.58
N CYS A 191 -16.42 17.35 8.80
CA CYS A 191 -17.12 16.88 9.99
C CYS A 191 -18.42 17.67 10.22
N HIS A 192 -18.35 19.00 10.09
CA HIS A 192 -19.52 19.86 10.20
C HIS A 192 -20.57 19.56 9.12
N GLN A 193 -20.15 19.35 7.87
CA GLN A 193 -21.07 18.97 6.79
C GLN A 193 -21.76 17.63 7.10
N VAL A 194 -21.01 16.61 7.50
CA VAL A 194 -21.57 15.27 7.78
C VAL A 194 -22.52 15.31 8.98
N ALA A 195 -22.07 15.87 10.11
CA ALA A 195 -22.83 15.86 11.36
C ALA A 195 -24.04 16.82 11.38
N HIS A 196 -23.97 17.93 10.65
CA HIS A 196 -24.98 18.99 10.75
C HIS A 196 -25.80 19.23 9.49
N LYS A 197 -25.42 18.61 8.36
CA LYS A 197 -26.19 18.69 7.12
C LYS A 197 -26.58 17.30 6.64
N ALA A 198 -25.61 16.47 6.25
CA ALA A 198 -25.89 15.21 5.56
C ALA A 198 -26.69 14.20 6.40
N ILE A 199 -26.26 13.95 7.66
CA ILE A 199 -26.95 13.01 8.55
C ILE A 199 -28.37 13.49 8.90
N PRO A 200 -28.58 14.73 9.39
CA PRO A 200 -29.93 15.21 9.69
C PRO A 200 -30.87 15.20 8.47
N ILE A 201 -30.35 15.52 7.28
CA ILE A 201 -31.13 15.45 6.04
C ILE A 201 -31.53 14.01 5.73
N PHE A 202 -30.58 13.07 5.84
CA PHE A 202 -30.85 11.65 5.61
C PHE A 202 -31.90 11.10 6.57
N GLU A 203 -31.79 11.39 7.87
CA GLU A 203 -32.73 10.91 8.89
C GLU A 203 -34.15 11.41 8.66
N THR A 204 -34.30 12.64 8.14
CA THR A 204 -35.61 13.21 7.75
C THR A 204 -36.21 12.46 6.56
N ILE A 205 -35.43 12.17 5.52
CA ILE A 205 -35.92 11.53 4.28
C ILE A 205 -36.14 10.01 4.50
N HIS A 206 -35.33 9.39 5.36
CA HIS A 206 -35.26 7.95 5.56
C HIS A 206 -35.35 7.59 7.05
N PRO A 207 -36.52 7.85 7.69
CA PRO A 207 -36.69 7.53 9.10
C PRO A 207 -36.51 6.03 9.35
N ASN A 208 -35.89 5.69 10.49
CA ASN A 208 -35.55 4.31 10.90
C ASN A 208 -34.58 3.56 9.96
N SER A 209 -33.91 4.27 9.05
CA SER A 209 -32.87 3.69 8.19
C SER A 209 -31.49 4.04 8.70
N GLN A 210 -30.51 3.21 8.38
CA GLN A 210 -29.10 3.48 8.66
C GLN A 210 -28.39 3.93 7.38
N ALA A 211 -27.75 5.09 7.41
CA ALA A 211 -26.90 5.53 6.31
C ALA A 211 -25.56 4.78 6.31
N VAL A 212 -25.04 4.51 5.11
CA VAL A 212 -23.69 4.00 4.89
C VAL A 212 -22.88 5.09 4.18
N PHE A 213 -22.01 5.77 4.93
CA PHE A 213 -21.11 6.79 4.40
C PHE A 213 -19.82 6.13 3.93
N VAL A 214 -19.44 6.40 2.68
CA VAL A 214 -18.20 5.90 2.08
C VAL A 214 -17.31 7.09 1.75
N PHE A 215 -16.11 7.11 2.32
CA PHE A 215 -15.12 8.19 2.11
C PHE A 215 -13.88 7.65 1.40
N ASP A 216 -13.20 8.53 0.66
CA ASP A 216 -11.88 8.27 0.12
C ASP A 216 -10.80 8.25 1.22
N CYS A 217 -9.60 7.77 0.89
CA CYS A 217 -8.44 7.82 1.81
C CYS A 217 -7.65 9.13 1.68
N SER A 218 -8.34 10.27 1.70
CA SER A 218 -7.68 11.58 1.77
C SER A 218 -6.90 11.73 3.10
N SER A 219 -5.72 12.34 3.02
CA SER A 219 -4.92 12.68 4.21
C SER A 219 -5.63 13.66 5.15
N ALA A 220 -6.66 14.38 4.66
CA ALA A 220 -7.48 15.27 5.47
C ALA A 220 -8.27 14.51 6.57
N HIS A 221 -8.61 13.24 6.36
CA HIS A 221 -9.34 12.44 7.36
C HIS A 221 -8.50 12.06 8.60
N MET A 222 -7.20 12.34 8.58
CA MET A 222 -6.24 12.02 9.65
C MET A 222 -6.04 13.18 10.64
N SER A 223 -6.99 14.11 10.76
CA SER A 223 -6.77 15.30 11.60
C SER A 223 -7.09 15.07 13.08
N VAL A 224 -6.11 15.44 13.91
CA VAL A 224 -6.09 15.55 15.38
C VAL A 224 -6.60 14.30 16.12
N PRO A 225 -5.71 13.56 16.80
CA PRO A 225 -6.13 12.47 17.66
C PRO A 225 -7.10 12.97 18.72
N GLN A 226 -8.22 12.25 18.87
CA GLN A 226 -9.07 12.46 20.03
C GLN A 226 -8.32 12.02 21.28
N ASP A 227 -8.61 12.65 22.42
CA ASP A 227 -8.08 12.20 23.70
C ASP A 227 -8.47 10.73 23.94
N THR A 228 -7.51 9.92 24.34
CA THR A 228 -7.67 8.48 24.58
C THR A 228 -7.51 8.17 26.06
N VAL A 229 -7.31 6.89 26.38
CA VAL A 229 -7.01 6.39 27.72
C VAL A 229 -5.73 5.57 27.62
N ILE A 230 -4.81 5.76 28.56
CA ILE A 230 -3.57 5.00 28.61
C ILE A 230 -3.88 3.51 28.77
N PRO A 231 -3.34 2.63 27.90
CA PRO A 231 -3.81 1.25 27.81
C PRO A 231 -3.29 0.35 28.93
N TYR A 232 -4.00 -0.76 29.18
CA TYR A 232 -3.65 -1.79 30.18
C TYR A 232 -2.88 -2.98 29.60
N ASP A 233 -2.82 -3.11 28.28
CA ASP A 233 -2.33 -4.31 27.59
C ASP A 233 -0.82 -4.30 27.34
N ASP A 234 -0.14 -3.15 27.46
CA ASP A 234 1.32 -3.06 27.47
C ASP A 234 1.85 -3.21 28.91
N PRO A 235 2.49 -4.35 29.26
CA PRO A 235 3.00 -4.59 30.60
C PRO A 235 4.18 -3.68 30.98
N CYS A 236 4.72 -2.92 30.04
CA CYS A 236 5.80 -1.97 30.29
C CYS A 236 5.28 -0.61 30.80
N ILE A 237 3.97 -0.37 30.70
CA ILE A 237 3.33 0.83 31.27
C ILE A 237 3.12 0.59 32.77
N PRO A 238 3.56 1.51 33.64
CA PRO A 238 3.26 1.46 35.06
C PRO A 238 1.74 1.41 35.30
N VAL A 239 1.28 0.46 36.12
CA VAL A 239 -0.15 0.19 36.36
C VAL A 239 -0.88 1.42 36.91
N GLU A 240 -0.17 2.31 37.60
CA GLU A 240 -0.72 3.55 38.16
C GLU A 240 -1.12 4.57 37.08
N LEU A 241 -0.52 4.48 35.89
CA LEU A 241 -0.78 5.34 34.74
C LEU A 241 -1.88 4.76 33.84
N CYS A 242 -2.04 3.43 33.82
CA CYS A 242 -3.07 2.78 33.03
C CYS A 242 -4.47 3.26 33.44
N GLY A 243 -5.33 3.52 32.45
CA GLY A 243 -6.68 4.03 32.68
C GLY A 243 -6.80 5.54 32.86
N GLN A 244 -5.67 6.26 32.96
CA GLN A 244 -5.69 7.73 33.01
C GLN A 244 -6.03 8.32 31.62
N PRO A 245 -6.69 9.50 31.56
CA PRO A 245 -6.92 10.19 30.29
C PRO A 245 -5.61 10.58 29.61
N GLN A 246 -5.45 10.23 28.34
CA GLN A 246 -4.33 10.64 27.50
C GLN A 246 -4.76 11.78 26.60
N THR A 247 -4.34 13.01 26.93
CA THR A 247 -4.60 14.17 26.08
C THR A 247 -3.53 14.33 25.01
N PHE A 248 -3.90 14.66 23.77
CA PHE A 248 -2.93 14.81 22.67
C PHE A 248 -2.51 16.25 22.38
N ALA A 249 -3.17 17.22 23.02
CA ALA A 249 -2.75 18.61 23.03
C ALA A 249 -2.41 19.06 24.45
N PHE A 250 -1.50 20.02 24.55
CA PHE A 250 -1.26 20.72 25.80
C PHE A 250 -2.44 21.61 26.14
N ASP A 251 -2.74 21.72 27.44
CA ASP A 251 -3.76 22.63 27.95
C ASP A 251 -3.47 24.08 27.53
N LEU A 252 -4.52 24.89 27.39
CA LEU A 252 -4.40 26.31 27.02
C LEU A 252 -3.62 27.13 28.06
N SER A 253 -3.51 26.66 29.30
CA SER A 253 -2.69 27.24 30.36
C SER A 253 -1.22 26.80 30.34
N HIS A 254 -0.82 25.91 29.42
CA HIS A 254 0.55 25.39 29.39
C HIS A 254 1.57 26.51 29.11
N PRO A 255 2.63 26.65 29.93
CA PRO A 255 3.50 27.84 29.94
C PRO A 255 4.23 28.10 28.62
N HIS A 256 4.50 27.07 27.82
CA HIS A 256 5.30 27.19 26.59
C HIS A 256 4.58 26.75 25.31
N HIS A 257 3.51 25.95 25.43
CA HIS A 257 2.91 25.24 24.30
C HIS A 257 1.38 25.20 24.35
N PRO A 258 0.69 26.30 24.69
CA PRO A 258 -0.75 26.28 24.91
C PRO A 258 -1.50 25.82 23.66
N GLY A 259 -2.34 24.79 23.80
CA GLY A 259 -3.15 24.24 22.70
C GLY A 259 -2.37 23.54 21.59
N LYS A 260 -1.04 23.38 21.72
CA LYS A 260 -0.24 22.68 20.70
C LYS A 260 -0.32 21.17 20.90
N ALA A 261 -0.26 20.43 19.80
CA ALA A 261 -0.16 18.97 19.84
C ALA A 261 1.13 18.52 20.56
N LYS A 262 1.01 17.47 21.38
CA LYS A 262 2.12 16.80 22.04
C LYS A 262 2.89 15.94 21.04
N GLY A 263 4.22 15.93 21.16
CA GLY A 263 5.07 15.06 20.34
C GLY A 263 5.22 13.66 20.94
N ILE A 264 5.75 12.73 20.13
CA ILE A 264 6.01 11.33 20.50
C ILE A 264 6.70 11.19 21.86
N GLN A 265 7.73 12.01 22.12
CA GLN A 265 8.45 11.97 23.38
C GLN A 265 7.57 12.31 24.59
N GLN A 266 6.69 13.29 24.47
CA GLN A 266 5.83 13.70 25.58
C GLN A 266 4.82 12.61 25.90
N ILE A 267 4.18 12.02 24.88
CA ILE A 267 3.23 10.92 25.08
C ILE A 267 3.92 9.70 25.70
N LEU A 268 5.07 9.28 25.17
CA LEU A 268 5.80 8.13 25.72
C LEU A 268 6.30 8.36 27.16
N LYS A 269 6.56 9.62 27.56
CA LYS A 269 6.86 9.95 28.95
C LYS A 269 5.63 9.84 29.84
N GLU A 270 4.48 10.32 29.36
CA GLU A 270 3.20 10.19 30.06
C GLU A 270 2.80 8.72 30.25
N HIS A 271 3.20 7.83 29.33
CA HIS A 271 3.03 6.37 29.47
C HIS A 271 4.13 5.69 30.32
N GLY A 272 5.17 6.42 30.78
CA GLY A 272 6.34 5.86 31.46
C GLY A 272 7.29 5.04 30.56
N LEU A 273 6.92 4.81 29.30
CA LEU A 273 7.67 4.00 28.34
C LEU A 273 8.98 4.64 27.90
N TRP A 274 9.05 5.98 27.85
CA TRP A 274 10.27 6.68 27.49
C TRP A 274 11.43 6.32 28.42
N ASP A 275 11.19 6.36 29.73
CA ASP A 275 12.22 6.08 30.73
C ASP A 275 12.53 4.58 30.77
N TYR A 276 11.50 3.72 30.74
CA TYR A 276 11.66 2.26 30.70
C TYR A 276 12.55 1.81 29.53
N TYR A 277 12.23 2.21 28.29
CA TYR A 277 13.01 1.79 27.12
C TYR A 277 14.38 2.47 27.05
N THR A 278 14.53 3.67 27.62
CA THR A 278 15.84 4.33 27.74
C THR A 278 16.75 3.55 28.69
N GLN A 279 16.24 3.12 29.85
CA GLN A 279 16.97 2.31 30.81
C GLN A 279 17.31 0.94 30.22
N LYS A 280 16.32 0.25 29.63
CA LYS A 280 16.51 -1.06 29.01
C LYS A 280 17.58 -1.05 27.92
N ALA A 281 17.62 0.00 27.09
CA ALA A 281 18.69 0.14 26.10
C ALA A 281 20.07 0.28 26.73
N GLN A 282 20.18 0.95 27.89
CA GLN A 282 21.46 1.07 28.61
C GLN A 282 21.89 -0.26 29.24
N GLU A 283 20.97 -0.98 29.87
CA GLU A 283 21.19 -2.31 30.45
C GLU A 283 21.62 -3.34 29.40
N ASP A 284 20.99 -3.28 28.21
CA ASP A 284 21.34 -4.13 27.06
C ASP A 284 22.63 -3.68 26.35
N HIS A 285 23.30 -2.61 26.80
CA HIS A 285 24.44 -1.98 26.14
C HIS A 285 24.17 -1.59 24.67
N LYS A 286 22.93 -1.22 24.36
CA LYS A 286 22.48 -0.78 23.03
C LYS A 286 22.59 0.75 22.87
N PRO A 287 22.74 1.24 21.63
CA PRO A 287 22.67 2.68 21.38
C PRO A 287 21.31 3.25 21.78
N ARG A 288 21.27 4.55 22.09
CA ARG A 288 20.01 5.25 22.36
C ARG A 288 19.06 5.13 21.17
N LEU A 289 17.79 4.91 21.46
CA LEU A 289 16.75 4.85 20.44
C LEU A 289 16.65 6.19 19.70
N LYS A 290 16.69 6.10 18.37
CA LYS A 290 16.36 7.21 17.47
C LYS A 290 14.84 7.38 17.39
N LEU A 291 14.37 8.54 16.93
CA LEU A 291 12.95 8.77 16.63
C LEU A 291 12.43 7.72 15.63
N GLU A 292 13.15 7.61 14.51
CA GLU A 292 12.99 6.56 13.51
C GLU A 292 14.35 5.92 13.26
N CYS A 293 14.38 4.59 13.20
CA CYS A 293 15.57 3.88 12.72
C CYS A 293 15.64 3.94 11.20
N ASP A 294 16.81 3.63 10.64
CA ASP A 294 17.08 3.75 9.21
C ASP A 294 16.10 2.89 8.39
N TYR A 295 15.65 1.75 8.93
CA TYR A 295 14.62 0.91 8.31
C TYR A 295 13.21 1.51 8.43
N CYS A 296 12.81 2.01 9.61
CA CYS A 296 11.49 2.61 9.81
C CYS A 296 11.29 3.85 8.95
N ALA A 297 12.35 4.63 8.72
CA ALA A 297 12.36 5.81 7.86
C ALA A 297 12.21 5.49 6.36
N LEU A 298 12.40 4.23 5.94
CA LEU A 298 12.21 3.86 4.53
C LEU A 298 10.74 4.01 4.11
N SER A 299 10.54 4.48 2.89
CA SER A 299 9.23 4.46 2.24
C SER A 299 8.72 3.03 2.09
N ASN A 300 7.39 2.87 2.01
CA ASN A 300 6.77 1.56 1.75
C ASN A 300 7.32 0.91 0.47
N LYS A 301 7.53 1.71 -0.59
CA LYS A 301 8.15 1.25 -1.84
C LYS A 301 9.54 0.66 -1.62
N GLN A 302 10.39 1.32 -0.82
CA GLN A 302 11.73 0.81 -0.49
C GLN A 302 11.66 -0.48 0.34
N LYS A 303 10.77 -0.54 1.34
CA LYS A 303 10.54 -1.75 2.15
C LYS A 303 10.09 -2.93 1.28
N ASP A 304 9.19 -2.68 0.33
CA ASP A 304 8.71 -3.70 -0.62
C ASP A 304 9.84 -4.20 -1.53
N LEU A 305 10.72 -3.31 -2.01
CA LEU A 305 11.88 -3.69 -2.80
C LEU A 305 12.86 -4.58 -2.02
N ILE A 306 13.12 -4.25 -0.75
CA ILE A 306 13.94 -5.07 0.13
C ILE A 306 13.32 -6.47 0.27
N GLN A 307 12.03 -6.55 0.58
CA GLN A 307 11.34 -7.84 0.71
C GLN A 307 11.31 -8.64 -0.61
N GLN A 308 11.12 -7.98 -1.75
CA GLN A 308 11.20 -8.62 -3.07
C GLN A 308 12.60 -9.18 -3.33
N SER A 309 13.65 -8.42 -2.99
CA SER A 309 15.02 -8.86 -3.13
C SER A 309 15.32 -10.11 -2.29
N GLU A 310 14.83 -10.17 -1.05
CA GLU A 310 14.98 -11.33 -0.16
C GLU A 310 14.31 -12.59 -0.74
N ARG A 311 13.08 -12.47 -1.25
CA ARG A 311 12.39 -13.61 -1.90
C ARG A 311 13.14 -14.12 -3.12
N LEU A 312 13.75 -13.23 -3.89
CA LEU A 312 14.56 -13.61 -5.05
C LEU A 312 15.86 -14.30 -4.62
N VAL A 313 16.51 -13.84 -3.55
CA VAL A 313 17.69 -14.49 -2.97
C VAL A 313 17.34 -15.90 -2.49
N GLN A 314 16.28 -16.07 -1.71
CA GLN A 314 15.81 -17.39 -1.26
C GLN A 314 15.53 -18.35 -2.43
N LYS A 315 14.95 -17.83 -3.52
CA LYS A 315 14.70 -18.62 -4.73
C LYS A 315 15.99 -19.00 -5.46
N ALA A 316 16.98 -18.12 -5.47
CA ALA A 316 18.31 -18.40 -6.02
C ALA A 316 19.03 -19.48 -5.19
N GLU A 317 18.97 -19.39 -3.86
CA GLU A 317 19.53 -20.38 -2.92
C GLU A 317 18.86 -21.74 -3.07
N ALA A 318 17.52 -21.78 -3.15
CA ALA A 318 16.77 -23.00 -3.42
C ALA A 318 17.10 -23.64 -4.79
N SER A 319 17.61 -22.83 -5.73
CA SER A 319 18.08 -23.30 -7.03
C SER A 319 19.57 -23.66 -7.04
N GLY A 320 20.25 -23.63 -5.88
CA GLY A 320 21.66 -24.00 -5.71
C GLY A 320 22.67 -22.85 -5.81
N TYR A 321 22.22 -21.59 -5.80
CA TYR A 321 23.09 -20.41 -5.94
C TYR A 321 23.13 -19.60 -4.66
N PHE A 322 24.33 -19.47 -4.07
CA PHE A 322 24.54 -18.66 -2.87
C PHE A 322 24.89 -17.20 -3.25
N LEU A 323 24.01 -16.27 -2.89
CA LEU A 323 24.22 -14.84 -3.04
C LEU A 323 24.44 -14.22 -1.66
N THR A 324 25.55 -13.49 -1.47
CA THR A 324 25.79 -12.75 -0.22
C THR A 324 24.88 -11.52 -0.16
N GLN A 325 24.10 -11.41 0.92
CA GLN A 325 23.07 -10.40 1.16
C GLN A 325 23.55 -8.94 0.94
N ASP A 326 24.83 -8.68 1.18
CA ASP A 326 25.47 -7.37 1.08
C ASP A 326 25.60 -6.85 -0.38
N GLN A 327 25.70 -7.72 -1.39
CA GLN A 327 25.88 -7.28 -2.79
C GLN A 327 24.57 -6.86 -3.47
N SER A 328 23.42 -7.34 -2.98
CA SER A 328 22.09 -7.11 -3.56
C SER A 328 21.45 -5.81 -3.10
N ILE A 329 21.59 -5.45 -1.81
CA ILE A 329 20.93 -4.28 -1.22
C ILE A 329 21.62 -2.98 -1.63
N GLN A 330 22.95 -3.00 -1.74
CA GLN A 330 23.78 -1.85 -2.07
C GLN A 330 23.41 -1.24 -3.44
N GLN A 331 23.13 -2.07 -4.44
CA GLN A 331 22.86 -1.63 -5.81
C GLN A 331 21.39 -1.21 -6.04
N VAL A 332 20.45 -1.73 -5.23
CA VAL A 332 19.03 -1.34 -5.25
C VAL A 332 18.83 0.06 -4.65
N LEU A 333 19.57 0.40 -3.60
CA LEU A 333 19.48 1.70 -2.94
C LEU A 333 20.24 2.81 -3.70
N GLU A 334 21.39 2.49 -4.31
CA GLU A 334 22.17 3.44 -5.13
C GLU A 334 21.46 3.86 -6.44
N SER A 335 20.57 3.04 -6.99
CA SER A 335 19.84 3.33 -8.24
C SER A 335 18.51 4.07 -8.07
N ALA A 336 18.09 4.32 -6.82
CA ALA A 336 16.78 4.91 -6.48
C ALA A 336 16.82 6.42 -6.18
N GLU A 337 17.89 7.14 -6.51
CA GLU A 337 18.08 8.57 -6.16
C GLU A 337 17.82 8.86 -4.66
N ALA A 338 18.49 8.14 -3.75
CA ALA A 338 18.45 8.45 -2.33
C ALA A 338 19.70 9.24 -1.87
N PRO A 339 19.55 10.27 -1.01
CA PRO A 339 20.67 11.01 -0.44
C PRO A 339 21.50 10.13 0.49
N SER A 340 22.80 10.42 0.53
CA SER A 340 23.86 9.70 1.25
C SER A 340 23.46 9.19 2.65
N CYS A 341 23.08 7.91 2.76
CA CYS A 341 23.02 7.18 4.02
C CYS A 341 24.03 6.03 3.98
N SER A 342 24.83 5.90 5.04
CA SER A 342 25.91 4.91 5.14
C SER A 342 25.37 3.48 5.19
N ILE A 343 25.86 2.65 4.27
CA ILE A 343 25.36 1.32 3.89
C ILE A 343 25.53 0.24 4.97
N ASN A 344 26.35 0.47 6.01
CA ASN A 344 26.73 -0.57 6.97
C ASN A 344 25.66 -0.95 8.01
N ALA A 345 24.46 -0.35 7.98
CA ALA A 345 23.42 -0.54 9.00
C ALA A 345 22.12 -1.20 8.50
N ILE A 346 22.01 -1.53 7.21
CA ILE A 346 20.78 -2.11 6.63
C ILE A 346 21.01 -3.61 6.35
N GLN A 347 21.33 -4.38 7.40
CA GLN A 347 21.13 -5.81 7.35
C GLN A 347 19.69 -6.09 7.81
N PRO A 348 18.82 -6.69 6.97
CA PRO A 348 17.62 -7.32 7.47
C PRO A 348 18.04 -8.37 8.50
N PRO A 349 17.41 -8.44 9.68
CA PRO A 349 17.75 -9.46 10.66
C PRO A 349 17.64 -10.84 9.99
N HIS A 350 18.76 -11.57 9.98
CA HIS A 350 18.81 -12.97 9.56
C HIS A 350 17.78 -13.75 10.35
N GLY A 351 16.72 -14.21 9.68
CA GLY A 351 15.79 -15.21 10.20
C GLY A 351 15.11 -14.83 11.51
N GLU A 352 14.16 -13.89 11.47
CA GLU A 352 12.98 -13.85 12.34
C GLU A 352 11.97 -12.88 11.73
N GLU A 353 10.70 -13.29 11.61
CA GLU A 353 9.60 -12.54 10.97
C GLU A 353 9.24 -11.17 11.62
N ASN A 354 10.07 -10.62 12.50
CA ASN A 354 9.77 -9.39 13.21
C ASN A 354 11.00 -8.48 13.30
N HIS A 355 11.07 -7.47 12.42
CA HIS A 355 11.83 -6.27 12.72
C HIS A 355 11.49 -5.82 14.14
N SER A 356 12.51 -5.68 14.99
CA SER A 356 12.34 -5.55 16.44
C SER A 356 11.23 -4.56 16.79
N LYS A 357 10.28 -5.01 17.61
CA LYS A 357 9.16 -4.20 18.10
C LYS A 357 9.63 -2.95 18.86
N THR A 358 10.90 -2.92 19.27
CA THR A 358 11.51 -1.83 20.05
C THR A 358 12.66 -1.16 19.30
N CYS A 359 12.62 -1.12 17.96
CA CYS A 359 13.73 -0.60 17.14
C CYS A 359 13.91 0.94 17.21
N CYS A 360 12.84 1.69 17.45
CA CYS A 360 12.84 3.16 17.51
C CYS A 360 11.58 3.67 18.23
N TRP A 361 11.56 4.96 18.61
CA TRP A 361 10.43 5.56 19.33
C TRP A 361 9.12 5.52 18.55
N SER A 362 9.18 5.83 17.25
CA SER A 362 8.02 5.75 16.34
C SER A 362 7.42 4.35 16.31
N ARG A 363 8.27 3.30 16.29
CA ARG A 363 7.78 1.91 16.28
C ARG A 363 7.11 1.54 17.60
N ILE A 364 7.73 1.88 18.73
CA ILE A 364 7.16 1.61 20.07
C ILE A 364 5.79 2.28 20.21
N LEU A 365 5.69 3.57 19.84
CA LEU A 365 4.43 4.30 19.90
C LEU A 365 3.37 3.68 18.97
N SER A 366 3.74 3.33 17.74
CA SER A 366 2.81 2.71 16.78
C SER A 366 2.27 1.34 17.21
N LEU A 367 2.86 0.72 18.23
CA LEU A 367 2.42 -0.57 18.78
C LEU A 367 1.53 -0.41 20.02
N GLN A 368 1.37 0.80 20.53
CA GLN A 368 0.45 1.08 21.64
C GLN A 368 -1.00 0.90 21.18
N SER A 369 -1.83 0.27 22.01
CA SER A 369 -3.16 -0.16 21.59
C SER A 369 -4.12 1.01 21.35
N ASP A 370 -3.99 2.09 22.11
CA ASP A 370 -4.76 3.32 21.95
C ASP A 370 -4.46 3.99 20.60
N PHE A 371 -3.23 3.91 20.10
CA PHE A 371 -2.88 4.33 18.74
C PHE A 371 -3.33 3.36 17.66
N LEU A 372 -3.24 2.05 17.90
CA LEU A 372 -3.69 1.02 16.95
C LEU A 372 -5.22 0.98 16.79
N SER A 373 -5.94 1.29 17.88
CA SER A 373 -7.40 1.30 17.93
C SER A 373 -8.00 2.67 17.59
N GLU A 374 -7.17 3.68 17.38
CA GLU A 374 -7.61 5.03 17.06
C GLU A 374 -8.46 5.02 15.79
N ARG A 375 -9.71 5.47 15.94
CA ARG A 375 -10.63 5.62 14.81
C ARG A 375 -10.48 7.04 14.27
N PRO A 376 -10.44 7.22 12.93
CA PRO A 376 -10.51 8.54 12.34
C PRO A 376 -11.71 9.31 12.90
N LEU A 377 -11.53 10.59 13.21
CA LEU A 377 -12.56 11.45 13.79
C LEU A 377 -13.91 11.35 13.04
N LEU A 378 -13.87 11.32 11.71
CA LEU A 378 -15.05 11.15 10.87
C LEU A 378 -15.80 9.86 11.17
N GLN A 379 -15.06 8.77 11.38
CA GLN A 379 -15.63 7.46 11.67
C GLN A 379 -16.34 7.46 13.02
N THR A 380 -15.76 8.14 14.01
CA THR A 380 -16.36 8.31 15.34
C THR A 380 -17.66 9.08 15.23
N ILE A 381 -17.66 10.26 14.58
CA ILE A 381 -18.86 11.10 14.41
C ILE A 381 -20.01 10.32 13.75
N VAL A 382 -19.74 9.62 12.65
CA VAL A 382 -20.78 8.88 11.91
C VAL A 382 -21.32 7.72 12.75
N LYS A 383 -20.45 6.98 13.46
CA LYS A 383 -20.86 5.83 14.28
C LYS A 383 -21.60 6.23 15.55
N ASP A 384 -21.19 7.31 16.19
CA ASP A 384 -21.85 7.83 17.41
C ASP A 384 -23.26 8.33 17.10
N LEU A 385 -23.50 8.77 15.86
CA LEU A 385 -24.83 9.09 15.33
C LEU A 385 -25.58 7.86 14.81
N GLY A 386 -25.11 6.64 15.09
CA GLY A 386 -25.81 5.39 14.76
C GLY A 386 -25.73 4.98 13.29
N HIS A 387 -24.80 5.53 12.50
CA HIS A 387 -24.62 5.22 11.09
C HIS A 387 -23.32 4.43 10.81
N VAL A 388 -23.17 3.94 9.58
CA VAL A 388 -22.00 3.17 9.14
C VAL A 388 -21.04 4.07 8.39
N CYS A 389 -19.75 3.94 8.69
CA CYS A 389 -18.68 4.63 7.99
C CYS A 389 -17.66 3.62 7.44
N LEU A 390 -17.42 3.69 6.13
CA LEU A 390 -16.44 2.91 5.39
C LEU A 390 -15.42 3.86 4.74
N PHE A 391 -14.16 3.44 4.70
CA PHE A 391 -13.12 4.11 3.92
C PHE A 391 -12.68 3.21 2.78
N LEU A 392 -12.55 3.80 1.58
CA LEU A 392 -12.02 3.11 0.41
C LEU A 392 -10.60 2.62 0.69
N PRO A 393 -10.20 1.41 0.25
CA PRO A 393 -8.82 0.97 0.41
C PRO A 393 -7.85 1.91 -0.32
N LYS A 394 -6.81 2.38 0.39
CA LYS A 394 -5.79 3.32 -0.12
C LYS A 394 -5.09 2.88 -1.41
N PHE A 395 -5.04 1.57 -1.68
CA PHE A 395 -4.32 0.95 -2.78
C PHE A 395 -5.27 0.14 -3.68
N HIS A 396 -6.38 0.73 -4.14
CA HIS A 396 -7.23 0.05 -5.11
C HIS A 396 -8.02 0.98 -6.02
N CYS A 397 -7.47 1.17 -7.22
CA CYS A 397 -8.07 1.99 -8.25
C CYS A 397 -9.43 1.53 -8.77
N GLU A 398 -9.66 0.21 -8.84
CA GLU A 398 -10.94 -0.32 -9.36
C GLU A 398 -12.06 -0.25 -8.31
N LEU A 399 -11.72 0.07 -7.06
CA LEU A 399 -12.70 0.25 -5.97
C LEU A 399 -12.90 1.73 -5.63
N ASN A 400 -12.14 2.64 -6.22
CA ASN A 400 -12.30 4.08 -6.04
C ASN A 400 -13.14 4.68 -7.19
N PRO A 401 -14.47 4.81 -7.05
CA PRO A 401 -15.33 5.35 -8.10
C PRO A 401 -15.03 6.83 -8.44
N ILE A 402 -14.22 7.50 -7.60
CA ILE A 402 -13.89 8.92 -7.70
C ILE A 402 -12.66 9.15 -8.62
N GLU A 403 -11.82 8.12 -8.81
CA GLU A 403 -10.63 8.19 -9.67
C GLU A 403 -10.88 7.71 -11.11
N LEU A 404 -12.07 7.20 -11.42
CA LEU A 404 -12.45 6.78 -12.78
C LEU A 404 -12.67 7.96 -13.75
N PHE A 405 -12.72 9.19 -13.24
CA PHE A 405 -12.84 10.42 -14.04
C PHE A 405 -11.57 11.27 -13.89
N TRP A 406 -10.48 10.87 -14.56
CA TRP A 406 -9.35 11.73 -14.89
C TRP A 406 -8.89 11.50 -16.32
#